data_AF-A0AB38P9N9-F1
#
_entry.id   AF-A0AB38P9N9-F1
#
_cell.length_a   1.000
_cell.length_b   1.000
_cell.length_c   1.000
_cell.angle_alpha   90.00
_cell.angle_beta   90.00
_cell.angle_gamma   90.00
#
_symmetry.space_group_name_H-M   'P 1'
#
loop_
_entity.id
_entity.type
_entity.pdbx_description
1 polymer ?
#
loop_
_entity_poly.entity_id
_entity_poly.type
_entity_poly.pdbx_seq_one_letter_code
_entity_poly.pdbx_strand_id
1 'polypeptide(L)'
;MQKLLSPRLQQDILQALSVFFPYPPTGKQYFSCFGDISELQMAVNIEALIEKRLICRRAVSRADDIPYVRLAYLQLTEKGFVYAVAHC
;
A
#
# COMPACT_ATOMS: atom_id res chain seq x y z
N MET A 1 -10.02 -19.53 5.47
CA MET A 1 -9.00 -18.46 5.70
C MET A 1 -8.68 -17.81 4.36
N GLN A 2 -9.14 -16.59 4.13
CA GLN A 2 -8.65 -15.83 2.98
C GLN A 2 -7.15 -15.57 3.18
N LYS A 3 -6.34 -15.74 2.13
CA LYS A 3 -4.90 -15.44 2.21
C LYS A 3 -4.75 -13.93 2.40
N LEU A 4 -4.20 -13.53 3.55
CA LEU A 4 -3.93 -12.12 3.86
C LEU A 4 -2.96 -11.51 2.85
N LEU A 5 -1.97 -12.28 2.39
CA LEU A 5 -1.04 -11.85 1.35
C LEU A 5 -1.56 -12.19 -0.06
N SER A 6 -1.60 -11.20 -0.95
CA SER A 6 -2.12 -11.32 -2.31
C SER A 6 -1.25 -10.54 -3.30
N PRO A 7 -0.53 -11.20 -4.21
CA PRO A 7 0.26 -10.53 -5.25
C PRO A 7 -0.57 -9.62 -6.15
N ARG A 8 -1.83 -10.00 -6.42
CA ARG A 8 -2.76 -9.17 -7.19
C ARG A 8 -3.07 -7.87 -6.47
N LEU A 9 -3.41 -7.94 -5.18
CA LEU A 9 -3.65 -6.75 -4.37
C LEU A 9 -2.39 -5.88 -4.25
N GLN A 10 -1.22 -6.49 -4.16
CA GLN A 10 0.05 -5.73 -4.18
C GLN A 10 0.22 -4.94 -5.49
N GLN A 11 -0.09 -5.55 -6.64
CA GLN A 11 -0.07 -4.87 -7.93
C GLN A 11 -1.11 -3.74 -7.98
N ASP A 12 -2.35 -4.00 -7.54
CA ASP A 12 -3.43 -3.01 -7.50
C ASP A 12 -3.04 -1.80 -6.62
N ILE A 13 -2.41 -2.04 -5.46
CA ILE A 13 -1.88 -0.99 -4.57
C ILE A 13 -0.83 -0.16 -5.30
N LEU A 14 0.17 -0.80 -5.92
CA LEU A 14 1.25 -0.10 -6.61
C LEU A 14 0.72 0.74 -7.78
N GLN A 15 -0.20 0.18 -8.57
CA GLN A 15 -0.81 0.85 -9.71
C GLN A 15 -1.61 2.08 -9.24
N ALA A 16 -2.48 1.93 -8.24
CA ALA A 16 -3.27 3.06 -7.74
C ALA A 16 -2.38 4.17 -7.16
N LEU A 17 -1.37 3.81 -6.36
CA LEU A 17 -0.45 4.80 -5.76
C LEU A 17 0.42 5.50 -6.80
N SER A 18 0.67 4.90 -7.97
CA SER A 18 1.42 5.54 -9.04
C SER A 18 0.74 6.81 -9.58
N VAL A 19 -0.60 6.86 -9.53
CA VAL A 19 -1.40 8.03 -9.94
C VAL A 19 -1.20 9.23 -9.00
N PHE A 20 -0.92 8.97 -7.73
CA PHE A 20 -0.78 10.01 -6.70
C PHE A 20 0.67 10.41 -6.43
N PHE A 21 1.65 9.68 -6.98
CA PHE A 21 3.07 9.94 -6.79
C PHE A 21 3.41 11.39 -7.18
N PRO A 22 4.21 12.12 -6.37
CA PRO A 22 5.00 11.65 -5.22
C PRO A 22 4.29 11.72 -3.86
N TYR A 23 2.99 12.00 -3.83
CA TYR A 23 2.23 12.30 -2.61
C TYR A 23 1.36 11.11 -2.17
N PRO A 24 1.01 11.03 -0.88
CA PRO A 24 0.03 10.06 -0.41
C PRO A 24 -1.38 10.43 -0.89
N PRO A 25 -2.28 9.44 -1.08
CA PRO A 25 -3.67 9.73 -1.37
C PRO A 25 -4.36 10.36 -0.15
N THR A 26 -5.35 11.20 -0.41
CA THR A 26 -6.30 11.61 0.62
C THR A 26 -7.13 10.42 1.10
N GLY A 27 -7.72 10.51 2.29
CA GLY A 27 -8.61 9.45 2.80
C GLY A 27 -9.74 9.11 1.82
N LYS A 28 -10.36 10.14 1.20
CA LYS A 28 -11.43 9.94 0.20
C LYS A 28 -10.94 9.11 -1.01
N GLN A 29 -9.77 9.43 -1.54
CA GLN A 29 -9.17 8.69 -2.67
C GLN A 29 -8.84 7.25 -2.27
N TYR A 30 -8.22 7.06 -1.10
CA TYR A 30 -7.91 5.74 -0.57
C TYR A 30 -9.15 4.85 -0.44
N PHE A 31 -10.22 5.33 0.21
CA PHE A 31 -11.45 4.56 0.37
C PHE A 31 -12.17 4.31 -0.96
N SER A 32 -12.03 5.21 -1.93
CA SER A 32 -12.60 4.99 -3.27
C SER A 32 -11.89 3.86 -4.03
N CYS A 33 -10.60 3.63 -3.78
CA CYS A 33 -9.84 2.55 -4.40
C CYS A 33 -9.93 1.23 -3.63
N PHE A 34 -10.01 1.28 -2.30
CA PHE A 34 -9.76 0.11 -1.44
C PHE A 34 -10.80 -0.10 -0.34
N GLY A 35 -11.99 0.52 -0.43
CA GLY A 35 -13.00 0.47 0.62
C GLY A 35 -13.49 -0.92 1.02
N ASP A 36 -13.40 -1.90 0.10
CA ASP A 36 -13.83 -3.28 0.34
C ASP A 36 -12.72 -4.19 0.91
N ILE A 37 -11.51 -3.66 1.09
CA ILE A 37 -10.36 -4.40 1.62
C ILE A 37 -10.22 -4.14 3.12
N SER A 38 -10.13 -5.21 3.91
CA SER A 38 -9.91 -5.06 5.35
C SER A 38 -8.57 -4.40 5.67
N GLU A 39 -8.53 -3.57 6.72
CA GLU A 39 -7.32 -2.89 7.21
C GLU A 39 -6.16 -3.86 7.39
N LEU A 40 -6.42 -5.03 8.02
CA LEU A 40 -5.40 -6.06 8.26
C LEU A 40 -4.83 -6.63 6.95
N GLN A 41 -5.69 -6.97 6.00
CA GLN A 41 -5.25 -7.47 4.70
C GLN A 41 -4.45 -6.41 3.94
N MET A 42 -4.89 -5.16 3.97
CA MET A 42 -4.18 -4.05 3.35
C MET A 42 -2.79 -3.86 3.99
N ALA A 43 -2.72 -3.78 5.32
CA ALA A 43 -1.48 -3.56 6.04
C ALA A 43 -0.44 -4.67 5.77
N VAL A 44 -0.86 -5.95 5.77
CA VAL A 44 0.03 -7.09 5.46
C VAL A 44 0.61 -7.00 4.04
N ASN A 45 -0.18 -6.59 3.05
CA ASN A 45 0.32 -6.44 1.68
C ASN A 45 1.24 -5.23 1.53
N ILE A 46 0.96 -4.13 2.23
CA ILE A 46 1.85 -2.96 2.23
C ILE A 46 3.17 -3.29 2.93
N GLU A 47 3.18 -4.05 4.03
CA GLU A 47 4.42 -4.50 4.69
C GLU A 47 5.33 -5.28 3.71
N ALA A 48 4.77 -6.22 2.95
CA ALA A 48 5.53 -6.95 1.93
C ALA A 48 6.11 -6.04 0.82
N LEU A 49 5.43 -4.94 0.49
CA LEU A 49 5.92 -3.95 -0.47
C LEU A 49 6.99 -3.02 0.15
N ILE A 50 6.89 -2.74 1.45
CA ILE A 50 7.92 -2.02 2.22
C ILE A 50 9.22 -2.83 2.27
N GLU A 51 9.16 -4.15 2.48
CA GLU A 51 10.34 -5.03 2.47
C GLU A 51 11.09 -4.96 1.12
N LYS A 52 10.35 -4.85 0.02
CA LYS A 52 10.90 -4.64 -1.34
C LYS A 52 11.37 -3.21 -1.60
N ARG A 53 11.18 -2.30 -0.64
CA ARG A 53 11.46 -0.85 -0.72
C ARG A 53 10.64 -0.13 -1.79
N LEU A 54 9.43 -0.61 -2.09
CA LEU A 54 8.54 -0.01 -3.09
C LEU A 54 7.58 1.02 -2.48
N ILE A 55 7.26 0.88 -1.19
CA ILE A 55 6.43 1.83 -0.44
C ILE A 55 7.26 2.45 0.70
N CYS A 56 6.92 3.67 1.11
CA CYS A 56 7.51 4.32 2.27
C CYS A 56 7.43 3.42 3.51
N ARG A 57 8.57 3.26 4.21
CA ARG A 57 8.69 2.42 5.42
C ARG A 57 7.69 2.78 6.54
N ARG A 58 7.20 4.02 6.55
CA ARG A 58 6.29 4.55 7.59
C ARG A 58 4.81 4.31 7.28
N ALA A 59 4.49 3.71 6.13
CA ALA A 59 3.12 3.49 5.68
C ALA A 59 2.35 2.47 6.53
N VAL A 60 3.04 1.65 7.32
CA VAL A 60 2.42 0.74 8.29
C VAL A 60 3.00 1.01 9.68
N SER A 61 2.14 0.92 10.69
CA SER A 61 2.52 0.90 12.09
C SER A 61 1.68 -0.14 12.83
N ARG A 62 1.94 -0.33 14.13
CA ARG A 62 1.34 -1.37 14.94
C ARG A 62 0.79 -0.80 16.24
N ALA A 63 -0.38 -1.28 16.64
CA ALA A 63 -0.97 -1.06 17.95
C ALA A 63 -1.35 -2.44 18.49
N ASP A 64 -0.85 -2.81 19.67
CA ASP A 64 -1.05 -4.14 20.28
C ASP A 64 -0.79 -5.30 19.30
N ASP A 65 0.35 -5.22 18.59
CA ASP A 65 0.79 -6.15 17.53
C ASP A 65 -0.10 -6.24 16.27
N ILE A 66 -1.22 -5.51 16.22
CA ILE A 66 -2.10 -5.43 15.05
C ILE A 66 -1.58 -4.33 14.10
N PRO A 67 -1.24 -4.67 12.84
CA PRO A 67 -0.76 -3.69 11.88
C PRO A 67 -1.91 -2.87 11.30
N TYR A 68 -1.66 -1.57 11.08
CA TYR A 68 -2.61 -0.63 10.49
C TYR A 68 -1.91 0.34 9.53
N VAL A 69 -2.67 0.88 8.58
CA VAL A 69 -2.15 1.75 7.52
C VAL A 69 -2.10 3.19 8.01
N ARG A 70 -0.94 3.83 7.81
CA ARG A 70 -0.77 5.26 8.03
C ARG A 70 -0.86 6.00 6.71
N LEU A 71 -2.07 6.44 6.37
CA LEU A 71 -2.37 7.09 5.08
C LEU A 71 -1.43 8.25 4.75
N ALA A 72 -1.06 9.08 5.72
CA ALA A 72 -0.13 10.20 5.53
C ALA A 72 1.28 9.79 5.03
N TYR A 73 1.62 8.50 5.08
CA TYR A 73 2.87 7.95 4.59
C TYR A 73 2.66 6.90 3.50
N LEU A 74 1.42 6.68 3.04
CA LEU A 74 1.09 5.70 2.02
C LEU A 74 1.43 6.23 0.63
N GLN A 75 2.72 6.21 0.30
CA GLN A 75 3.24 6.67 -0.98
C GLN A 75 4.34 5.74 -1.49
N LEU A 76 4.49 5.68 -2.81
CA LEU A 76 5.60 4.96 -3.42
C LEU A 76 6.94 5.63 -3.08
N THR A 77 8.00 4.83 -3.01
CA THR A 77 9.35 5.35 -3.18
C THR A 77 9.59 5.63 -4.67
N GLU A 78 10.66 6.35 -5.03
CA GLU A 78 11.05 6.48 -6.45
C GLU A 78 11.22 5.12 -7.12
N LYS A 79 11.86 4.16 -6.42
CA LYS A 79 11.98 2.77 -6.87
C LYS A 79 10.60 2.13 -7.09
N GLY A 80 9.67 2.37 -6.17
CA GLY A 80 8.29 1.89 -6.24
C GLY A 80 7.56 2.43 -7.47
N PHE A 81 7.71 3.72 -7.75
CA PHE A 81 7.11 4.36 -8.92
C PHE A 81 7.65 3.78 -10.24
N VAL A 82 8.97 3.69 -10.38
CA VAL A 82 9.60 3.07 -11.56
C VAL A 82 9.15 1.62 -11.74
N TYR A 83 9.08 0.86 -10.64
CA TYR A 83 8.59 -0.51 -10.68
C TYR A 83 7.14 -0.58 -11.16
N ALA A 84 6.26 0.24 -10.59
CA ALA A 84 4.84 0.26 -10.93
C ALA A 84 4.61 0.58 -12.41
N VAL A 85 5.25 1.62 -12.94
CA VAL A 85 5.09 2.02 -14.36
C VAL A 85 5.57 0.93 -15.32
N ALA A 86 6.57 0.14 -14.94
CA ALA A 86 7.15 -0.88 -15.81
C ALA A 86 6.46 -2.25 -15.71
N HIS A 87 5.75 -2.56 -14.61
CA HIS A 87 5.31 -3.93 -14.30
C HIS A 87 3.85 -4.05 -13.84
N CYS A 88 3.13 -2.94 -13.64
CA CYS A 88 1.75 -2.96 -13.13
C CYS A 88 0.77 -2.46 -14.17
#